data_AF-A0A8S3K5B5-F1
#
_entry.id   AF-A0A8S3K5B5-F1
#
_cell.length_a   1.000
_cell.length_b   1.000
_cell.length_c   1.000
_cell.angle_alpha   90.00
_cell.angle_beta   90.00
_cell.angle_gamma   90.00
#
_symmetry.space_group_name_H-M   'P 1'
#
loop_
_entity.id
_entity.type
_entity.pdbx_description
1 polymer ?
#
loop_
_entity_poly.entity_id
_entity_poly.type
_entity_poly.pdbx_seq_one_letter_code
_entity_poly.pdbx_strand_id
1 'polypeptide(L)'
;MKTILINLSAIAKDLYRPPIYLAQFICYKLSAPVKPSKEQDGYFVNGAHACEKLQNFIYDFIDRYVICSKCDNPETKLSVNKDQKGDVAVHQSCNACGHSRTMDRKADRLTQYIAKHLL
;
A
#
# COMPACT_ATOMS: atom_id res chain seq x y z
N MET A 1 -4.97 25.04 -2.24
CA MET A 1 -5.46 24.31 -1.04
C MET A 1 -4.69 23.00 -0.91
N LYS A 2 -4.30 22.61 0.31
CA LYS A 2 -3.58 21.36 0.62
C LYS A 2 -4.43 20.50 1.56
N THR A 3 -4.45 19.18 1.37
CA THR A 3 -5.06 18.22 2.30
C THR A 3 -3.95 17.50 3.05
N ILE A 4 -4.05 17.42 4.37
CA ILE A 4 -3.02 16.82 5.23
C ILE A 4 -3.53 15.50 5.80
N LEU A 5 -2.74 14.45 5.62
CA LEU A 5 -2.97 13.07 6.02
C LEU A 5 -2.14 12.77 7.28
N ILE A 6 -2.65 13.22 8.43
CA ILE A 6 -1.92 13.19 9.71
C ILE A 6 -1.73 11.78 10.30
N ASN A 7 -2.63 10.85 10.02
CA ASN A 7 -2.64 9.52 10.64
C ASN A 7 -2.15 8.40 9.70
N LEU A 8 -1.65 8.76 8.52
CA LEU A 8 -1.29 7.77 7.50
C LEU A 8 -0.20 6.80 7.97
N SER A 9 0.81 7.33 8.66
CA SER A 9 1.94 6.55 9.19
C SER A 9 1.49 5.56 10.27
N ALA A 10 0.60 6.00 11.16
CA ALA A 10 0.02 5.14 12.20
C ALA A 10 -0.81 4.01 11.60
N ILE A 11 -1.72 4.36 10.66
CA ILE A 11 -2.56 3.37 9.96
C ILE A 11 -1.69 2.33 9.24
N ALA A 12 -0.68 2.76 8.49
CA ALA A 12 0.18 1.82 7.77
C ALA A 12 0.93 0.88 8.74
N LYS A 13 1.39 1.41 9.88
CA LYS A 13 2.05 0.62 10.92
C LYS A 13 1.11 -0.44 11.51
N ASP A 14 -0.13 -0.08 11.79
CA ASP A 14 -1.15 -1.01 12.31
C ASP A 14 -1.51 -2.10 11.29
N LEU A 15 -1.40 -1.78 9.99
CA LEU A 15 -1.58 -2.73 8.89
C LEU A 15 -0.32 -3.56 8.58
N TYR A 16 0.75 -3.42 9.39
CA TYR A 16 2.06 -4.04 9.15
C TYR A 16 2.60 -3.76 7.74
N ARG A 17 2.42 -2.52 7.27
CA ARG A 17 2.93 -2.04 5.98
C ARG A 17 3.79 -0.78 6.16
N PRO A 18 4.86 -0.61 5.37
CA PRO A 18 5.56 0.66 5.30
C PRO A 18 4.62 1.81 4.91
N PRO A 19 4.67 2.97 5.61
CA PRO A 19 3.83 4.14 5.30
C PRO A 19 3.91 4.60 3.83
N ILE A 20 5.08 4.43 3.22
CA ILE A 20 5.30 4.78 1.81
C ILE A 20 4.40 4.01 0.85
N TYR A 21 4.01 2.76 1.14
CA TYR A 21 3.13 2.01 0.24
C TYR A 21 1.72 2.60 0.22
N LEU A 22 1.18 2.93 1.39
CA LEU A 22 -0.13 3.56 1.50
C LEU A 22 -0.12 4.97 0.89
N ALA A 23 0.93 5.76 1.15
CA ALA A 23 1.10 7.07 0.54
C ALA A 23 1.15 6.99 -0.99
N GLN A 24 1.89 6.02 -1.53
CA GLN A 24 2.02 5.83 -2.96
C GLN A 24 0.75 5.27 -3.60
N PHE A 25 0.00 4.43 -2.89
CA PHE A 25 -1.33 3.99 -3.34
C PHE A 25 -2.28 5.18 -3.53
N ILE A 26 -2.34 6.06 -2.53
CA ILE A 26 -3.16 7.28 -2.59
C ILE A 26 -2.67 8.21 -3.71
N CYS A 27 -1.35 8.34 -3.90
CA CYS A 27 -0.76 9.10 -5.01
C CYS A 27 -1.29 8.61 -6.37
N TYR A 28 -1.33 7.30 -6.57
CA TYR A 28 -1.87 6.71 -7.81
C TYR A 28 -3.38 6.87 -7.96
N LYS A 29 -4.16 6.69 -6.88
CA LYS A 29 -5.62 6.84 -6.91
C LYS A 29 -6.06 8.28 -7.15
N LEU A 30 -5.32 9.24 -6.61
CA LEU A 30 -5.59 10.67 -6.82
C LEU A 30 -4.91 11.23 -8.07
N SER A 31 -3.98 10.50 -8.67
CA SER A 31 -3.09 11.02 -9.73
C SER A 31 -2.42 12.33 -9.32
N ALA A 32 -2.09 12.46 -8.04
CA ALA A 32 -1.54 13.66 -7.43
C ALA A 32 -0.39 13.29 -6.48
N PRO A 33 0.71 14.05 -6.48
CA PRO A 33 1.87 13.72 -5.67
C PRO A 33 1.54 13.82 -4.17
N VAL A 34 1.79 12.73 -3.45
CA VAL A 34 1.74 12.66 -1.98
C VAL A 34 3.17 12.82 -1.46
N LYS A 35 3.38 13.78 -0.56
CA LYS A 35 4.73 14.11 -0.04
C LYS A 35 4.72 14.09 1.50
N PRO A 36 5.85 13.76 2.15
CA PRO A 36 5.98 13.92 3.60
C PRO A 36 5.76 15.37 4.00
N SER A 37 5.01 15.59 5.08
CA SER A 37 4.83 16.90 5.67
C SER A 37 6.08 17.29 6.47
N LYS A 38 6.51 18.55 6.34
CA LYS A 38 7.62 19.11 7.14
C LYS A 38 7.14 19.67 8.49
N GLU A 39 5.85 19.96 8.59
CA GLU A 39 5.24 20.68 9.72
C GLU A 39 4.75 19.72 10.81
N GLN A 40 4.41 18.48 10.43
CA GLN A 40 3.82 17.47 11.31
C GLN A 40 4.13 16.08 10.76
N ASP A 41 4.19 15.07 11.63
CA ASP A 41 4.41 13.68 11.23
C ASP A 41 3.21 13.18 10.42
N GLY A 42 3.41 12.97 9.11
CA GLY A 42 2.34 12.63 8.18
C GLY A 42 2.67 13.01 6.75
N TYR A 43 1.66 12.93 5.88
CA TYR A 43 1.80 13.23 4.45
C TYR A 43 0.85 14.35 4.04
N PHE A 44 1.16 15.08 2.98
CA PHE A 44 0.23 16.02 2.36
C PHE A 44 0.06 15.73 0.87
N VAL A 45 -1.12 16.07 0.36
CA VAL A 45 -1.47 16.00 -1.06
C VAL A 45 -2.05 17.33 -1.50
N ASN A 46 -1.69 17.76 -2.70
CA ASN A 46 -2.24 18.98 -3.30
C ASN A 46 -3.71 18.78 -3.67
N GLY A 47 -4.50 19.84 -3.48
CA GLY A 47 -5.94 19.83 -3.73
C GLY A 47 -6.77 19.64 -2.46
N ALA A 48 -8.07 19.87 -2.62
CA ALA A 48 -9.07 19.62 -1.59
C ALA A 48 -9.67 18.23 -1.81
N HIS A 49 -9.43 17.31 -0.88
CA HIS A 49 -9.95 15.95 -0.95
C HIS A 49 -10.82 15.69 0.27
N ALA A 50 -12.04 15.21 0.03
CA ALA A 50 -12.95 14.85 1.11
C ALA A 50 -12.40 13.64 1.89
N CYS A 51 -12.65 13.63 3.21
CA CYS A 51 -12.19 12.56 4.09
C CYS A 51 -12.74 11.18 3.66
N GLU A 52 -14.02 11.11 3.30
CA GLU A 52 -14.68 9.88 2.85
C GLU A 52 -13.98 9.26 1.64
N LYS A 53 -13.59 10.08 0.66
CA LYS A 53 -12.87 9.62 -0.53
C LYS A 53 -11.51 9.03 -0.16
N LEU A 54 -10.79 9.65 0.76
CA LEU A 54 -9.50 9.17 1.24
C LEU A 54 -9.64 7.87 2.04
N GLN A 55 -10.66 7.76 2.88
CA GLN A 55 -10.98 6.52 3.61
C GLN A 55 -11.29 5.38 2.66
N ASN A 56 -12.07 5.61 1.61
CA ASN A 56 -12.35 4.60 0.59
C ASN A 56 -11.08 4.07 -0.08
N PHE A 57 -10.06 4.91 -0.31
CA PHE A 57 -8.77 4.44 -0.81
C PHE A 57 -7.98 3.63 0.22
N ILE A 58 -8.11 3.92 1.51
CA ILE A 58 -7.47 3.13 2.56
C ILE A 58 -8.12 1.74 2.64
N TYR A 59 -9.46 1.66 2.59
CA TYR A 59 -10.16 0.37 2.54
C TYR A 59 -9.78 -0.44 1.29
N ASP A 60 -9.73 0.22 0.13
CA ASP A 60 -9.32 -0.40 -1.12
C ASP A 60 -7.85 -0.90 -1.09
N PHE A 61 -6.99 -0.23 -0.34
CA PHE A 61 -5.63 -0.69 -0.07
C PHE A 61 -5.63 -1.92 0.84
N ILE A 62 -6.43 -1.92 1.91
CA ILE A 62 -6.54 -3.03 2.86
C ILE A 62 -6.99 -4.31 2.14
N ASP A 63 -8.06 -4.23 1.36
CA ASP A 63 -8.62 -5.39 0.64
C ASP A 63 -7.62 -6.00 -0.34
N ARG A 64 -6.82 -5.15 -1.01
CA ARG A 64 -5.87 -5.61 -2.02
C ARG A 64 -4.54 -6.07 -1.44
N TYR A 65 -3.98 -5.33 -0.49
CA TYR A 65 -2.57 -5.47 -0.07
C TYR A 65 -2.38 -5.97 1.36
N VAL A 66 -3.45 -6.10 2.14
CA VAL A 66 -3.39 -6.50 3.56
C VAL A 66 -4.17 -7.78 3.79
N ILE A 67 -5.42 -7.86 3.35
CA ILE A 67 -6.28 -9.01 3.60
C ILE A 67 -5.82 -10.24 2.80
N CYS A 68 -5.87 -11.41 3.43
CA CYS A 68 -5.64 -12.69 2.77
C CYS A 68 -6.85 -13.12 1.94
N SER A 69 -6.66 -13.42 0.65
CA SER A 69 -7.73 -13.87 -0.25
C SER A 69 -8.32 -15.25 0.04
N LYS A 70 -7.86 -15.95 1.08
CA LYS A 70 -8.34 -17.29 1.44
C LYS A 70 -9.15 -17.30 2.74
N CYS A 71 -8.71 -16.55 3.75
CA CYS A 71 -9.30 -16.58 5.09
C CYS A 71 -9.66 -15.19 5.63
N ASP A 72 -9.56 -14.15 4.80
CA ASP A 72 -9.89 -12.76 5.10
C ASP A 72 -9.17 -12.16 6.32
N ASN A 73 -8.10 -12.79 6.78
CA ASN A 73 -7.30 -12.29 7.90
C ASN A 73 -6.30 -11.21 7.41
N PRO A 74 -6.20 -10.05 8.10
CA PRO A 74 -5.30 -8.96 7.73
C PRO A 74 -3.83 -9.22 8.08
N GLU A 75 -3.51 -10.26 8.86
CA GLU A 75 -2.15 -10.62 9.25
C GLU A 75 -1.40 -11.32 8.11
N THR A 76 -0.94 -10.52 7.15
CA THR A 76 -0.16 -10.98 6.02
C THR A 76 1.16 -10.22 5.91
N LYS A 77 2.16 -10.85 5.29
CA LYS A 77 3.47 -10.25 4.98
C LYS A 77 3.64 -10.13 3.48
N LEU A 78 4.28 -9.05 3.04
CA LEU A 78 4.73 -8.90 1.66
C LEU A 78 6.22 -9.18 1.57
N SER A 79 6.63 -9.98 0.60
CA SER A 79 8.03 -10.29 0.29
C SER A 79 8.28 -10.10 -1.20
N VAL A 80 9.47 -9.61 -1.54
CA VAL A 80 9.89 -9.42 -2.93
C VAL A 80 10.98 -10.43 -3.26
N ASN A 81 10.74 -11.27 -4.26
CA ASN A 81 11.66 -12.31 -4.70
C ASN A 81 11.84 -12.25 -6.22
N LYS A 82 12.92 -12.81 -6.73
CA LYS A 82 13.05 -13.09 -8.16
C LYS A 82 12.32 -14.40 -8.47
N ASP A 83 11.50 -14.41 -9.50
CA ASP A 83 10.91 -15.62 -10.03
C ASP A 83 11.95 -16.44 -10.83
N GLN A 84 11.53 -17.61 -11.32
CA GLN A 84 12.40 -18.52 -12.07
C GLN A 84 12.92 -17.94 -13.39
N LYS A 85 12.29 -16.89 -13.91
CA LYS A 85 12.68 -16.18 -15.14
C LYS A 85 13.59 -14.98 -14.83
N GLY A 86 13.90 -14.75 -13.55
CA GLY A 86 14.69 -13.61 -13.08
C GLY A 86 13.89 -12.32 -12.92
N ASP A 87 12.56 -12.36 -13.14
CA ASP A 87 11.67 -11.22 -12.97
C ASP A 87 11.34 -11.01 -11.49
N VAL A 88 11.23 -9.75 -11.07
CA VAL A 88 10.90 -9.44 -9.68
C VAL A 88 9.39 -9.59 -9.45
N ALA A 89 9.05 -10.49 -8.53
CA ALA A 89 7.69 -10.82 -8.11
C ALA A 89 7.45 -10.40 -6.65
N VAL A 90 6.26 -9.87 -6.40
CA VAL A 90 5.79 -9.55 -5.06
C VAL A 90 4.89 -10.68 -4.59
N HIS A 91 5.20 -11.27 -3.45
CA HIS A 91 4.40 -12.33 -2.84
C HIS A 91 3.76 -11.83 -1.57
N GLN A 92 2.53 -12.26 -1.32
CA GLN A 92 1.85 -12.09 -0.04
C GLN A 92 1.71 -13.44 0.62
N SER A 93 2.16 -13.56 1.87
CA SER A 93 1.99 -14.76 2.71
C SER A 93 1.13 -14.44 3.92
N CYS A 94 0.17 -15.32 4.23
CA CYS A 94 -0.71 -15.17 5.38
C CYS A 94 -0.14 -15.91 6.60
N ASN A 95 -0.02 -15.22 7.73
CA ASN A 95 0.45 -15.83 8.97
C ASN A 95 -0.60 -16.75 9.61
N ALA A 96 -1.89 -16.49 9.37
CA ALA A 96 -2.97 -17.26 9.98
C ALA A 96 -3.21 -18.62 9.30
N CYS A 97 -3.28 -18.67 7.97
CA CYS A 97 -3.61 -19.91 7.23
C CYS A 97 -2.47 -20.48 6.37
N GLY A 98 -1.32 -19.82 6.33
CA GLY A 98 -0.16 -20.22 5.52
C GLY A 98 -0.32 -20.03 4.01
N HIS A 99 -1.48 -19.54 3.53
CA HIS A 99 -1.70 -19.30 2.11
C HIS A 99 -0.74 -18.23 1.59
N SER A 100 -0.14 -18.49 0.44
CA SER A 100 0.74 -17.56 -0.25
C SER A 100 0.25 -17.35 -1.68
N ARG A 101 0.24 -16.09 -2.12
CA ARG A 101 -0.12 -15.71 -3.49
C ARG A 101 0.92 -14.76 -4.07
N THR A 102 1.07 -14.83 -5.39
CA THR A 102 1.86 -13.86 -6.14
C THR A 102 0.94 -12.72 -6.58
N MET A 103 1.34 -11.49 -6.28
CA MET A 103 0.59 -10.29 -6.66
C MET A 103 0.80 -9.99 -8.15
N ASP A 104 -0.27 -9.65 -8.87
CA ASP A 104 -0.17 -9.30 -10.28
C ASP A 104 0.53 -7.94 -10.45
N ARG A 105 1.72 -7.96 -11.05
CA ARG A 105 2.52 -6.77 -11.35
C ARG A 105 1.94 -5.94 -12.50
N LYS A 106 1.23 -6.54 -13.45
CA LYS A 106 0.70 -5.80 -14.61
C LYS A 106 -0.57 -5.03 -14.25
N ALA A 107 -1.36 -5.55 -13.34
CA ALA A 107 -2.64 -4.97 -12.96
C ALA A 107 -2.53 -3.71 -12.08
N ASP A 108 -1.52 -3.63 -11.19
CA ASP A 108 -1.46 -2.56 -10.18
C ASP A 108 -0.11 -1.80 -10.16
N ARG A 109 -0.21 -0.47 -10.24
CA ARG A 109 0.93 0.46 -10.20
C ARG A 109 1.70 0.36 -8.89
N LEU A 110 1.02 0.08 -7.76
CA LEU A 110 1.72 -0.10 -6.49
C LEU A 110 2.55 -1.39 -6.47
N THR A 111 2.04 -2.49 -7.01
CA THR A 111 2.81 -3.73 -7.13
C THR A 111 4.07 -3.52 -7.97
N GLN A 112 3.99 -2.73 -9.05
CA GLN A 112 5.16 -2.35 -9.86
C GLN A 112 6.18 -1.51 -9.07
N TYR A 113 5.69 -0.58 -8.25
CA TYR A 113 6.54 0.25 -7.40
C TYR A 113 7.29 -0.61 -6.36
N ILE A 114 6.57 -1.48 -5.65
CA ILE A 114 7.11 -2.42 -4.66
C ILE A 114 8.19 -3.30 -5.31
N ALA A 115 7.90 -3.90 -6.48
CA ALA A 115 8.85 -4.74 -7.19
C ALA A 115 10.15 -4.01 -7.60
N LYS A 116 10.10 -2.70 -7.84
CA LYS A 116 11.27 -1.92 -8.30
C LYS A 116 12.14 -1.37 -7.16
N HIS A 117 11.64 -1.28 -5.94
CA HIS A 117 12.26 -0.47 -4.88
C HIS A 117 12.58 -1.26 -3.60
N LEU A 118 12.49 -2.60 -3.63
CA LEU A 118 12.73 -3.49 -2.48
C LEU A 118 13.68 -4.64 -2.79
N LEU A 119 14.51 -4.49 -3.82
CA LEU A 119 15.69 -5.33 -4.01
C LEU A 119 16.93 -4.64 -3.44
#